data_AF-A0A923E4K8-F1
#
_entry.id   AF-A0A923E4K8-F1
#
_cell.length_a   1.000
_cell.length_b   1.000
_cell.length_c   1.000
_cell.angle_alpha   90.00
_cell.angle_beta   90.00
_cell.angle_gamma   90.00
#
_symmetry.space_group_name_H-M   'P 1'
#
loop_
_entity.id
_entity.type
_entity.pdbx_description
1 polymer ?
#
loop_
_entity_poly.entity_id
_entity_poly.type
_entity_poly.pdbx_seq_one_letter_code
_entity_poly.pdbx_strand_id
1 'polypeptide(L)'
;MKVLTLDMKMKGFFKGTIISLSMLLGFLLVGIEGEILFLNYPKAAIKGTAVALLSLLPYIILVTLSVSLTREFENKTDKTIFTGIFTRTEIIISKLMSFVATGLVCCVFYIVVSIIFGGFSFKGTVNSVMTFTIYTFALGSFTLLVSAITSNGIITGLIIYALHFDLSLAVLGQAMASTKSLFVKRAIENLPFFIANTGFKAGMYTFQQAFVMILYGVLALIITFVIINKKNI
;
A
#
# COMPACT_ATOMS: atom_id res chain seq x y z
N MET A 1 1.49 32.64 11.07
CA MET A 1 2.48 31.54 11.20
C MET A 1 1.81 30.17 11.44
N LYS A 2 0.71 29.83 10.71
CA LYS A 2 -0.14 28.65 11.02
C LYS A 2 -0.24 27.59 9.91
N VAL A 3 0.38 27.81 8.75
CA VAL A 3 0.41 26.85 7.63
C VAL A 3 1.65 25.95 7.67
N LEU A 4 2.72 26.40 8.35
CA LEU A 4 4.05 25.77 8.33
C LEU A 4 4.16 24.43 9.09
N THR A 5 3.26 24.11 10.02
CA THR A 5 3.40 22.91 10.87
C THR A 5 2.80 21.64 10.26
N LEU A 6 1.79 21.73 9.39
CA LEU A 6 1.28 20.60 8.61
C LEU A 6 2.20 20.29 7.41
N ASP A 7 2.72 21.34 6.77
CA ASP A 7 3.65 21.27 5.63
C ASP A 7 4.97 20.57 5.99
N MET A 8 5.50 20.80 7.19
CA MET A 8 6.77 20.22 7.63
C MET A 8 6.73 18.70 7.82
N LYS A 9 5.56 18.08 8.07
CA LYS A 9 5.45 16.62 8.29
C LYS A 9 5.11 15.84 7.02
N MET A 10 4.34 16.40 6.08
CA MET A 10 4.20 15.81 4.74
C MET A 10 5.58 15.67 4.08
N LYS A 11 6.42 16.71 4.12
CA LYS A 11 7.77 16.66 3.55
C LYS A 11 8.60 15.48 4.04
N GLY A 12 8.57 15.15 5.34
CA GLY A 12 9.32 14.00 5.88
C GLY A 12 8.79 12.64 5.40
N PHE A 13 7.47 12.52 5.27
CA PHE A 13 6.80 11.31 4.79
C PHE A 13 7.04 11.07 3.29
N PHE A 14 6.90 12.11 2.46
CA PHE A 14 7.27 12.05 1.04
C PHE A 14 8.76 11.84 0.85
N LYS A 15 9.60 12.45 1.68
CA LYS A 15 11.06 12.23 1.63
C LYS A 15 11.41 10.75 1.88
N GLY A 16 10.76 10.10 2.86
CA GLY A 16 10.99 8.68 3.14
C GLY A 16 10.61 7.75 1.99
N THR A 17 9.46 7.99 1.35
CA THR A 17 9.02 7.24 0.17
C THR A 17 9.88 7.50 -1.05
N ILE A 18 10.29 8.76 -1.29
CA ILE A 18 11.20 9.10 -2.38
C ILE A 18 12.56 8.44 -2.16
N ILE A 19 13.09 8.44 -0.92
CA ILE A 19 14.36 7.78 -0.60
C ILE A 19 14.26 6.27 -0.88
N SER A 20 13.21 5.58 -0.40
CA SER A 20 13.06 4.15 -0.63
C SER A 20 12.93 3.80 -2.11
N LEU A 21 12.17 4.60 -2.88
CA LEU A 21 12.05 4.44 -4.32
C LEU A 21 13.37 4.74 -5.05
N SER A 22 14.14 5.74 -4.61
CA SER A 22 15.45 6.05 -5.19
C SER A 22 16.49 4.96 -4.91
N MET A 23 16.46 4.35 -3.71
CA MET A 23 17.28 3.17 -3.41
C MET A 23 16.89 2.00 -4.29
N LEU A 24 15.58 1.78 -4.49
CA LEU A 24 15.06 0.75 -5.39
C LEU A 24 15.55 0.96 -6.83
N LEU A 25 15.55 2.20 -7.31
CA LEU A 25 16.07 2.56 -8.62
C LEU A 25 17.59 2.31 -8.73
N GLY A 26 18.35 2.67 -7.67
CA GLY A 26 19.78 2.38 -7.60
C GLY A 26 20.07 0.88 -7.67
N PHE A 27 19.32 0.06 -6.94
CA PHE A 27 19.40 -1.40 -7.02
C PHE A 27 19.06 -1.93 -8.42
N LEU A 28 18.06 -1.36 -9.09
CA LEU A 28 17.75 -1.69 -10.49
C LEU A 28 18.94 -1.42 -11.41
N LEU A 29 19.54 -0.24 -11.32
CA LEU A 29 20.66 0.15 -12.18
C LEU A 29 21.90 -0.73 -11.96
N VAL A 30 22.27 -0.98 -10.69
CA VAL A 30 23.40 -1.86 -10.35
C VAL A 30 23.14 -3.31 -10.77
N GLY A 31 21.89 -3.79 -10.62
CA GLY A 31 21.51 -5.13 -11.06
C GLY A 31 21.63 -5.30 -12.58
N ILE A 32 21.21 -4.30 -13.36
CA ILE A 32 21.33 -4.29 -14.82
C ILE A 32 22.81 -4.25 -15.24
N GLU A 33 23.62 -3.39 -14.63
CA GLU A 33 25.06 -3.30 -14.92
C GLU A 33 25.77 -4.63 -14.60
N GLY A 34 25.44 -5.27 -13.48
CA GLY A 34 25.97 -6.58 -13.11
C GLY A 34 25.57 -7.69 -14.10
N GLU A 35 24.33 -7.72 -14.57
CA GLU A 35 23.86 -8.69 -15.56
C GLU A 35 24.48 -8.49 -16.95
N ILE A 36 24.74 -7.23 -17.34
CA ILE A 36 25.40 -6.88 -18.61
C ILE A 36 26.91 -7.20 -18.55
N LEU A 37 27.59 -6.89 -17.45
CA LEU A 37 29.04 -7.07 -17.31
C LEU A 37 29.47 -8.52 -17.09
N PHE A 38 28.70 -9.33 -16.36
CA PHE A 38 29.17 -10.66 -15.95
C PHE A 38 28.70 -11.82 -16.84
N LEU A 39 27.56 -11.73 -17.53
CA LEU A 39 26.89 -12.95 -18.01
C LEU A 39 26.27 -12.91 -19.43
N ASN A 40 26.40 -11.83 -20.21
CA ASN A 40 25.86 -11.74 -21.59
C ASN A 40 24.41 -12.28 -21.69
N TYR A 41 23.56 -11.96 -20.71
CA TYR A 41 22.22 -12.55 -20.66
C TYR A 41 21.31 -11.96 -21.76
N PRO A 42 20.42 -12.79 -22.36
CA PRO A 42 19.39 -12.30 -23.26
C PRO A 42 18.48 -11.29 -22.56
N LYS A 43 17.91 -10.35 -23.34
CA LYS A 43 16.94 -9.31 -22.91
C LYS A 43 15.78 -9.80 -22.03
N ALA A 44 15.52 -11.11 -21.98
CA ALA A 44 14.54 -11.74 -21.11
C ALA A 44 14.93 -11.74 -19.62
N ALA A 45 16.23 -11.86 -19.28
CA ALA A 45 16.69 -11.86 -17.88
C ALA A 45 16.52 -10.48 -17.22
N ILE A 46 16.86 -9.42 -17.98
CA ILE A 46 16.69 -8.01 -17.61
C ILE A 46 15.22 -7.66 -17.32
N LYS A 47 14.27 -8.31 -18.03
CA LYS A 47 12.84 -8.16 -17.73
C LYS A 47 12.43 -8.89 -16.44
N GLY A 48 13.07 -10.01 -16.13
CA GLY A 48 12.82 -10.78 -14.91
C GLY A 48 13.22 -10.01 -13.65
N THR A 49 14.38 -9.37 -13.65
CA THR A 49 14.86 -8.54 -12.52
C THR A 49 13.97 -7.31 -12.29
N ALA A 50 13.53 -6.65 -13.35
CA ALA A 50 12.57 -5.55 -13.26
C ALA A 50 11.23 -5.98 -12.62
N VAL A 51 10.70 -7.14 -13.00
CA VAL A 51 9.45 -7.68 -12.44
C VAL A 51 9.62 -8.06 -10.96
N ALA A 52 10.75 -8.68 -10.59
CA ALA A 52 11.05 -9.03 -9.21
C ALA A 52 11.14 -7.79 -8.31
N LEU A 53 11.78 -6.71 -8.77
CA LEU A 53 11.88 -5.46 -8.03
C LEU A 53 10.55 -4.70 -7.93
N LEU A 54 9.73 -4.69 -8.99
CA LEU A 54 8.39 -4.12 -8.94
C LEU A 54 7.46 -4.85 -7.97
N SER A 55 7.72 -6.14 -7.69
CA SER A 55 6.98 -6.90 -6.67
C SER A 55 7.22 -6.42 -5.24
N LEU A 56 8.23 -5.55 -5.00
CA LEU A 56 8.51 -4.96 -3.70
C LEU A 56 7.63 -3.72 -3.38
N LEU A 57 6.98 -3.12 -4.39
CA LEU A 57 6.16 -1.91 -4.21
C LEU A 57 5.03 -2.08 -3.17
N PRO A 58 4.26 -3.18 -3.14
CA PRO A 58 3.28 -3.46 -2.09
C PRO A 58 3.85 -3.36 -0.67
N TYR A 59 5.08 -3.82 -0.45
CA TYR A 59 5.72 -3.79 0.87
C TYR A 59 6.20 -2.39 1.24
N ILE A 60 6.72 -1.62 0.27
CA ILE A 60 7.07 -0.20 0.50
C ILE A 60 5.84 0.58 0.91
N ILE A 61 4.71 0.37 0.21
CA ILE A 61 3.43 0.96 0.58
C ILE A 61 3.07 0.55 2.01
N LEU A 62 3.05 -0.75 2.32
CA LEU A 62 2.71 -1.24 3.67
C LEU A 62 3.53 -0.57 4.78
N VAL A 63 4.86 -0.54 4.65
CA VAL A 63 5.75 0.03 5.67
C VAL A 63 5.50 1.52 5.83
N THR A 64 5.23 2.21 4.72
CA THR A 64 4.93 3.64 4.73
C THR A 64 3.60 3.91 5.45
N LEU A 65 2.56 3.12 5.14
CA LEU A 65 1.24 3.27 5.73
C LEU A 65 1.26 2.98 7.25
N SER A 66 1.92 1.90 7.67
CA SER A 66 1.94 1.45 9.06
C SER A 66 2.61 2.44 10.01
N VAL A 67 3.58 3.20 9.52
CA VAL A 67 4.38 4.14 10.31
C VAL A 67 3.74 5.54 10.40
N SER A 68 2.82 5.89 9.49
CA SER A 68 2.34 7.27 9.34
C SER A 68 1.45 7.79 10.47
N LEU A 69 0.53 6.96 10.97
CA LEU A 69 -0.35 7.33 12.09
C LEU A 69 0.28 6.97 13.43
N THR A 70 0.99 5.85 13.50
CA THR A 70 1.53 5.34 14.76
C THR A 70 2.67 6.16 15.31
N ARG A 71 3.47 6.80 14.45
CA ARG A 71 4.47 7.80 14.90
C ARG A 71 3.84 8.93 15.72
N GLU A 72 2.57 9.26 15.50
CA GLU A 72 1.93 10.32 16.27
C GLU A 72 1.56 9.86 17.68
N PHE A 73 1.15 8.59 17.83
CA PHE A 73 0.91 7.93 19.11
C PHE A 73 2.21 7.67 19.88
N GLU A 74 3.23 7.12 19.21
CA GLU A 74 4.53 6.80 19.81
C GLU A 74 5.24 8.06 20.34
N ASN A 75 5.17 9.17 19.60
CA ASN A 75 5.78 10.44 20.01
C ASN A 75 4.91 11.27 20.97
N LYS A 76 3.76 10.73 21.43
CA LYS A 76 2.77 11.44 22.28
C LYS A 76 2.31 12.80 21.72
N THR A 77 2.41 12.95 20.40
CA THR A 77 1.91 14.14 19.68
C THR A 77 0.43 14.02 19.35
N ASP A 78 -0.16 12.85 19.57
CA ASP A 78 -1.58 12.60 19.50
C ASP A 78 -2.38 13.57 20.38
N LYS A 79 -1.95 13.81 21.63
CA LYS A 79 -2.62 14.79 22.51
C LYS A 79 -2.64 16.18 21.88
N THR A 80 -1.50 16.68 21.42
CA THR A 80 -1.41 18.03 20.84
C THR A 80 -2.10 18.17 19.49
N ILE A 81 -2.15 17.10 18.69
CA ILE A 81 -2.80 17.09 17.38
C ILE A 81 -4.32 16.94 17.52
N PHE A 82 -4.80 16.03 18.38
CA PHE A 82 -6.23 15.74 18.55
C PHE A 82 -6.95 16.66 19.54
N THR A 83 -6.24 17.46 20.34
CA THR A 83 -6.81 18.59 21.10
C THR A 83 -6.59 19.95 20.40
N GLY A 84 -6.08 19.94 19.18
CA GLY A 84 -5.81 21.14 18.39
C GLY A 84 -7.07 21.75 17.77
N ILE A 85 -6.87 22.57 16.74
CA ILE A 85 -7.97 23.26 16.01
C ILE A 85 -8.74 22.29 15.10
N PHE A 86 -8.10 21.18 14.68
CA PHE A 86 -8.69 20.21 13.77
C PHE A 86 -9.44 19.11 14.52
N THR A 87 -10.57 18.68 13.94
CA THR A 87 -11.33 17.55 14.46
C THR A 87 -10.60 16.23 14.20
N ARG A 88 -10.86 15.23 15.05
CA ARG A 88 -10.22 13.91 14.92
C ARG A 88 -10.53 13.24 13.57
N THR A 89 -11.73 13.46 13.05
CA THR A 89 -12.16 12.97 11.73
C THR A 89 -11.38 13.63 10.59
N GLU A 90 -11.16 14.95 10.64
CA GLU A 90 -10.37 15.67 9.63
C GLU A 90 -8.93 15.15 9.56
N ILE A 91 -8.32 14.86 10.71
CA ILE A 91 -6.96 14.30 10.78
C ILE A 91 -6.91 12.94 10.08
N ILE A 92 -7.88 12.08 10.32
CA ILE A 92 -7.94 10.74 9.71
C ILE A 92 -8.19 10.82 8.20
N ILE A 93 -9.06 11.72 7.75
CA ILE A 93 -9.27 11.97 6.31
C ILE A 93 -7.98 12.49 5.67
N SER A 94 -7.28 13.43 6.31
CA SER A 94 -6.00 13.94 5.80
C SER A 94 -4.94 12.85 5.67
N LYS A 95 -4.90 11.90 6.62
CA LYS A 95 -4.00 10.74 6.56
C LYS A 95 -4.36 9.79 5.44
N LEU A 96 -5.65 9.51 5.23
CA LEU A 96 -6.11 8.70 4.11
C LEU A 96 -5.75 9.34 2.77
N MET A 97 -5.92 10.66 2.62
CA MET A 97 -5.51 11.38 1.41
C MET A 97 -4.00 11.31 1.19
N SER A 98 -3.21 11.36 2.28
CA SER A 98 -1.75 11.16 2.21
C SER A 98 -1.39 9.75 1.74
N PHE A 99 -2.16 8.73 2.12
CA PHE A 99 -1.96 7.34 1.69
C PHE A 99 -2.24 7.14 0.21
N VAL A 100 -3.33 7.72 -0.29
CA VAL A 100 -3.65 7.73 -1.72
C VAL A 100 -2.56 8.45 -2.50
N ALA A 101 -2.08 9.60 -2.01
CA ALA A 101 -0.99 10.33 -2.64
C ALA A 101 0.32 9.51 -2.68
N THR A 102 0.66 8.77 -1.63
CA THR A 102 1.78 7.81 -1.65
C THR A 102 1.60 6.75 -2.72
N GLY A 103 0.39 6.19 -2.85
CA GLY A 103 0.06 5.23 -3.90
C GLY A 103 0.33 5.78 -5.29
N LEU A 104 -0.07 7.04 -5.54
CA LEU A 104 0.17 7.71 -6.81
C LEU A 104 1.66 7.96 -7.06
N VAL A 105 2.45 8.32 -6.04
CA VAL A 105 3.92 8.44 -6.18
C VAL A 105 4.55 7.10 -6.57
N CYS A 106 4.15 6.00 -5.92
CA CYS A 106 4.58 4.66 -6.31
C CYS A 106 4.11 4.27 -7.72
N CYS A 107 2.93 4.74 -8.15
CA CYS A 107 2.43 4.53 -9.50
C CYS A 107 3.28 5.27 -10.55
N VAL A 108 3.63 6.53 -10.30
CA VAL A 108 4.54 7.30 -11.18
C VAL A 108 5.87 6.57 -11.30
N PHE A 109 6.42 6.09 -10.18
CA PHE A 109 7.64 5.28 -10.20
C PHE A 109 7.49 4.01 -11.04
N TYR A 110 6.40 3.27 -10.87
CA TYR A 110 6.09 2.09 -11.68
C TYR A 110 6.03 2.41 -13.18
N ILE A 111 5.41 3.53 -13.55
CA ILE A 111 5.32 3.98 -14.95
C ILE A 111 6.70 4.32 -15.52
N VAL A 112 7.54 5.05 -14.76
CA VAL A 112 8.91 5.38 -15.18
C VAL A 112 9.72 4.10 -15.43
N VAL A 113 9.67 3.14 -14.50
CA VAL A 113 10.33 1.84 -14.67
C VAL A 113 9.78 1.11 -15.89
N SER A 114 8.45 1.06 -16.07
CA SER A 114 7.83 0.41 -17.23
C SER A 114 8.27 1.02 -18.57
N ILE A 115 8.44 2.35 -18.63
CA ILE A 115 8.96 3.04 -19.83
C ILE A 115 10.40 2.62 -20.12
N ILE A 116 11.27 2.60 -19.10
CA ILE A 116 12.69 2.22 -19.25
C ILE A 116 12.82 0.80 -19.83
N PHE A 117 11.96 -0.13 -19.41
CA PHE A 117 11.99 -1.53 -19.86
C PHE A 117 11.12 -1.81 -21.11
N GLY A 118 10.58 -0.76 -21.75
CA GLY A 118 9.79 -0.89 -22.98
C GLY A 118 8.44 -1.59 -22.82
N GLY A 119 7.87 -1.56 -21.61
CA GLY A 119 6.56 -2.15 -21.27
C GLY A 119 5.39 -1.17 -21.30
N PHE A 120 5.61 0.06 -21.79
CA PHE A 120 4.62 1.12 -21.73
C PHE A 120 3.42 0.88 -22.66
N SER A 121 2.22 0.96 -22.10
CA SER A 121 0.95 0.95 -22.83
C SER A 121 -0.01 1.93 -22.18
N PHE A 122 -0.62 2.83 -22.96
CA PHE A 122 -1.55 3.83 -22.44
C PHE A 122 -2.71 3.20 -21.66
N LYS A 123 -3.30 2.12 -22.19
CA LYS A 123 -4.35 1.35 -21.50
C LYS A 123 -3.83 0.73 -20.20
N GLY A 124 -2.59 0.23 -20.22
CA GLY A 124 -1.90 -0.30 -19.03
C GLY A 124 -1.73 0.77 -17.96
N THR A 125 -1.34 1.99 -18.35
CA THR A 125 -1.15 3.12 -17.42
C THR A 125 -2.43 3.50 -16.69
N VAL A 126 -3.56 3.59 -17.40
CA VAL A 126 -4.86 3.89 -16.77
C VAL A 126 -5.23 2.81 -15.75
N ASN A 127 -5.04 1.54 -16.12
CA ASN A 127 -5.29 0.41 -15.22
C ASN A 127 -4.36 0.46 -13.99
N SER A 128 -3.08 0.82 -14.16
CA SER A 128 -2.15 0.98 -13.05
C SER A 128 -2.60 2.10 -12.11
N VAL A 129 -2.98 3.28 -12.61
CA VAL A 129 -3.45 4.39 -11.76
C VAL A 129 -4.66 3.97 -10.92
N MET A 130 -5.64 3.31 -11.55
CA MET A 130 -6.82 2.78 -10.83
C MET A 130 -6.43 1.73 -9.79
N THR A 131 -5.55 0.80 -10.15
CA THR A 131 -5.09 -0.28 -9.27
C THR A 131 -4.37 0.28 -8.03
N PHE A 132 -3.43 1.22 -8.20
CA PHE A 132 -2.73 1.85 -7.09
C PHE A 132 -3.68 2.66 -6.20
N THR A 133 -4.63 3.37 -6.80
CA THR A 133 -5.61 4.18 -6.05
C THR A 133 -6.52 3.30 -5.20
N ILE A 134 -7.13 2.27 -5.78
CA ILE A 134 -8.01 1.33 -5.06
C ILE A 134 -7.23 0.58 -3.98
N TYR A 135 -6.03 0.10 -4.31
CA TYR A 135 -5.18 -0.62 -3.37
C TYR A 135 -4.81 0.23 -2.17
N THR A 136 -4.30 1.44 -2.39
CA THR A 136 -3.88 2.32 -1.28
C THR A 136 -5.05 2.87 -0.48
N PHE A 137 -6.21 3.10 -1.10
CA PHE A 137 -7.43 3.45 -0.37
C PHE A 137 -7.88 2.31 0.56
N ALA A 138 -8.03 1.09 0.04
CA ALA A 138 -8.54 -0.05 0.81
C ALA A 138 -7.55 -0.46 1.92
N LEU A 139 -6.28 -0.65 1.56
CA LEU A 139 -5.22 -1.01 2.51
C LEU A 139 -4.98 0.12 3.51
N GLY A 140 -4.99 1.37 3.04
CA GLY A 140 -4.82 2.57 3.87
C GLY A 140 -5.92 2.71 4.92
N SER A 141 -7.19 2.60 4.53
CA SER A 141 -8.33 2.65 5.46
C SER A 141 -8.25 1.55 6.51
N PHE A 142 -7.90 0.32 6.12
CA PHE A 142 -7.69 -0.76 7.09
C PHE A 142 -6.48 -0.52 7.99
N THR A 143 -5.40 0.06 7.45
CA THR A 143 -4.22 0.43 8.23
C THR A 143 -4.54 1.47 9.28
N LEU A 144 -5.38 2.47 8.95
CA LEU A 144 -5.86 3.47 9.91
C LEU A 144 -6.69 2.82 11.03
N LEU A 145 -7.55 1.86 10.67
CA LEU A 145 -8.33 1.09 11.64
C LEU A 145 -7.43 0.36 12.65
N VAL A 146 -6.47 -0.43 12.14
CA VAL A 146 -5.55 -1.18 13.00
C VAL A 146 -4.68 -0.23 13.82
N SER A 147 -4.17 0.85 13.22
CA SER A 147 -3.38 1.87 13.93
C SER A 147 -4.17 2.53 15.05
N ALA A 148 -5.46 2.79 14.85
CA ALA A 148 -6.33 3.38 15.87
C ALA A 148 -6.51 2.45 17.08
N ILE A 149 -6.54 1.14 16.86
CA ILE A 149 -6.67 0.12 17.90
C ILE A 149 -5.35 -0.10 18.64
N THR A 150 -4.26 -0.34 17.91
CA THR A 150 -2.97 -0.78 18.48
C THR A 150 -2.14 0.38 19.03
N SER A 151 -2.23 1.56 18.41
CA SER A 151 -1.38 2.72 18.68
C SER A 151 0.13 2.44 18.52
N ASN A 152 0.51 1.37 17.83
CA ASN A 152 1.90 0.92 17.70
C ASN A 152 2.19 0.54 16.23
N GLY A 153 3.26 1.12 15.67
CA GLY A 153 3.62 0.97 14.25
C GLY A 153 4.03 -0.43 13.88
N ILE A 154 4.81 -1.07 14.75
CA ILE A 154 5.34 -2.42 14.54
C ILE A 154 4.18 -3.42 14.56
N ILE A 155 3.31 -3.35 15.57
CA ILE A 155 2.15 -4.25 15.69
C ILE A 155 1.20 -4.05 14.50
N THR A 156 0.95 -2.79 14.12
CA THR A 156 0.13 -2.48 12.94
C THR A 156 0.71 -3.09 11.67
N GLY A 157 2.01 -2.89 11.43
CA GLY A 157 2.69 -3.45 10.27
C GLY A 157 2.61 -4.98 10.23
N LEU A 158 2.82 -5.65 11.37
CA LEU A 158 2.72 -7.11 11.48
C LEU A 158 1.32 -7.63 11.19
N ILE A 159 0.27 -6.99 11.73
CA ILE A 159 -1.12 -7.40 11.48
C ILE A 159 -1.47 -7.24 10.00
N ILE A 160 -1.11 -6.11 9.38
CA ILE A 160 -1.41 -5.88 7.96
C ILE A 160 -0.66 -6.88 7.09
N TYR A 161 0.63 -7.12 7.39
CA TYR A 161 1.44 -8.10 6.69
C TYR A 161 0.83 -9.50 6.78
N ALA A 162 0.50 -9.96 7.99
CA ALA A 162 -0.08 -11.28 8.21
C ALA A 162 -1.42 -11.46 7.48
N LEU A 163 -2.25 -10.43 7.46
CA LEU A 163 -3.60 -10.50 6.89
C LEU A 163 -3.67 -10.30 5.38
N HIS A 164 -2.80 -9.48 4.79
CA HIS A 164 -2.92 -9.14 3.35
C HIS A 164 -1.82 -9.79 2.51
N PHE A 165 -0.66 -10.12 3.06
CA PHE A 165 0.52 -10.55 2.30
C PHE A 165 0.73 -12.07 2.37
N ASP A 166 1.97 -12.51 2.18
CA ASP A 166 2.34 -13.86 1.75
C ASP A 166 1.75 -14.99 2.60
N LEU A 167 1.62 -14.78 3.91
CA LEU A 167 1.02 -15.79 4.79
C LEU A 167 -0.45 -16.05 4.44
N SER A 168 -1.26 -15.00 4.38
CA SER A 168 -2.68 -15.10 4.05
C SER A 168 -2.90 -15.66 2.64
N LEU A 169 -2.11 -15.19 1.67
CA LEU A 169 -2.23 -15.63 0.28
C LEU A 169 -1.85 -17.10 0.11
N ALA A 170 -0.79 -17.56 0.78
CA ALA A 170 -0.37 -18.95 0.74
C ALA A 170 -1.43 -19.88 1.36
N VAL A 171 -1.94 -19.52 2.54
CA VAL A 171 -2.96 -20.33 3.24
C VAL A 171 -4.27 -20.36 2.46
N LEU A 172 -4.74 -19.20 1.98
CA LEU A 172 -5.98 -19.11 1.20
C LEU A 172 -5.84 -19.79 -0.17
N GLY A 173 -4.70 -19.68 -0.83
CA GLY A 173 -4.39 -20.38 -2.07
C GLY A 173 -4.39 -21.90 -1.90
N GLN A 174 -3.76 -22.39 -0.83
CA GLN A 174 -3.75 -23.82 -0.51
C GLN A 174 -5.15 -24.32 -0.14
N ALA A 175 -5.93 -23.54 0.63
CA ALA A 175 -7.32 -23.85 0.95
C ALA A 175 -8.19 -23.94 -0.32
N MET A 176 -7.97 -23.04 -1.28
CA MET A 176 -8.67 -23.05 -2.57
C MET A 176 -8.31 -24.27 -3.43
N ALA A 177 -7.02 -24.66 -3.46
CA ALA A 177 -6.55 -25.82 -4.21
C ALA A 177 -7.05 -27.15 -3.62
N SER A 178 -7.09 -27.25 -2.29
CA SER A 178 -7.49 -28.47 -1.56
C SER A 178 -9.00 -28.67 -1.46
N THR A 179 -9.78 -27.60 -1.55
CA THR A 179 -11.23 -27.68 -1.35
C THR A 179 -11.97 -28.07 -2.63
N LYS A 180 -12.85 -29.08 -2.54
CA LYS A 180 -13.77 -29.45 -3.64
C LYS A 180 -15.04 -28.59 -3.69
N SER A 181 -15.39 -27.93 -2.58
CA SER A 181 -16.58 -27.08 -2.48
C SER A 181 -16.43 -25.78 -3.28
N LEU A 182 -17.34 -25.55 -4.22
CA LEU A 182 -17.38 -24.34 -5.05
C LEU A 182 -17.74 -23.09 -4.23
N PHE A 183 -18.51 -23.25 -3.14
CA PHE A 183 -18.89 -22.16 -2.26
C PHE A 183 -17.69 -21.56 -1.53
N VAL A 184 -16.83 -22.42 -0.98
CA VAL A 184 -15.61 -21.97 -0.27
C VAL A 184 -14.67 -21.25 -1.21
N LYS A 185 -14.50 -21.75 -2.45
CA LYS A 185 -13.68 -21.07 -3.47
C LYS A 185 -14.19 -19.66 -3.76
N ARG A 186 -15.50 -19.51 -4.01
CA ARG A 186 -16.11 -18.19 -4.23
C ARG A 186 -15.98 -17.27 -3.02
N ALA A 187 -16.08 -17.81 -1.80
CA ALA A 187 -15.89 -17.00 -0.59
C ALA A 187 -14.45 -16.47 -0.51
N ILE A 188 -13.45 -17.31 -0.76
CA ILE A 188 -12.03 -16.92 -0.74
C ILE A 188 -11.71 -15.89 -1.83
N GLU A 189 -12.20 -16.10 -3.05
CA GLU A 189 -12.00 -15.17 -4.18
C GLU A 189 -12.57 -13.77 -3.93
N ASN A 190 -13.60 -13.67 -3.08
CA ASN A 190 -14.24 -12.40 -2.72
C ASN A 190 -13.70 -11.79 -1.42
N LEU A 191 -12.71 -12.40 -0.75
CA LEU A 191 -12.10 -11.80 0.42
C LEU A 191 -11.21 -10.60 0.03
N PRO A 192 -11.36 -9.43 0.67
CA PRO A 192 -10.53 -8.26 0.40
C PRO A 192 -9.03 -8.54 0.55
N PHE A 193 -8.66 -9.37 1.53
CA PHE A 193 -7.29 -9.82 1.77
C PHE A 193 -6.68 -10.54 0.57
N PHE A 194 -7.47 -11.41 -0.06
CA PHE A 194 -7.05 -12.16 -1.23
C PHE A 194 -7.03 -11.28 -2.47
N ILE A 195 -8.08 -10.47 -2.66
CA ILE A 195 -8.23 -9.56 -3.80
C ILE A 195 -7.08 -8.54 -3.86
N ALA A 196 -6.75 -7.92 -2.72
CA ALA A 196 -5.81 -6.80 -2.66
C ALA A 196 -4.47 -7.10 -3.34
N ASN A 197 -3.85 -8.22 -2.98
CA ASN A 197 -2.54 -8.54 -3.55
C ASN A 197 -2.62 -9.31 -4.87
N THR A 198 -3.67 -10.10 -5.11
CA THR A 198 -3.82 -10.80 -6.40
C THR A 198 -4.13 -9.81 -7.53
N GLY A 199 -5.04 -8.85 -7.31
CA GLY A 199 -5.34 -7.81 -8.29
C GLY A 199 -4.21 -6.81 -8.48
N PHE A 200 -3.47 -6.46 -7.42
CA PHE A 200 -2.27 -5.64 -7.55
C PHE A 200 -1.18 -6.33 -8.36
N LYS A 201 -0.90 -7.63 -8.10
CA LYS A 201 0.06 -8.43 -8.88
C LYS A 201 -0.37 -8.59 -10.34
N ALA A 202 -1.67 -8.71 -10.60
CA ALA A 202 -2.21 -8.74 -11.96
C ALA A 202 -2.14 -7.38 -12.68
N GLY A 203 -1.91 -6.28 -11.95
CA GLY A 203 -1.87 -4.92 -12.48
C GLY A 203 -3.25 -4.37 -12.87
N MET A 204 -4.33 -5.10 -12.57
CA MET A 204 -5.71 -4.69 -12.80
C MET A 204 -6.67 -5.41 -11.86
N TYR A 205 -7.69 -4.68 -11.39
CA TYR A 205 -8.84 -5.26 -10.71
C TYR A 205 -10.01 -5.43 -11.69
N THR A 206 -10.76 -6.52 -11.54
CA THR A 206 -12.08 -6.61 -12.17
C THR A 206 -13.06 -5.63 -11.51
N PHE A 207 -14.16 -5.31 -12.19
CA PHE A 207 -15.17 -4.40 -11.64
C PHE A 207 -15.70 -4.89 -10.28
N GLN A 208 -15.98 -6.19 -10.15
CA GLN A 208 -16.42 -6.79 -8.90
C GLN A 208 -15.36 -6.68 -7.79
N GLN A 209 -14.09 -6.95 -8.10
CA GLN A 209 -12.98 -6.82 -7.16
C GLN A 209 -12.80 -5.38 -6.68
N ALA A 210 -12.84 -4.42 -7.61
CA ALA A 210 -12.76 -3.00 -7.31
C ALA A 210 -13.90 -2.57 -6.37
N PHE A 211 -15.12 -3.00 -6.66
CA PHE A 211 -16.29 -2.70 -5.83
C PHE A 211 -16.15 -3.25 -4.39
N VAL A 212 -15.74 -4.52 -4.25
CA VAL A 212 -15.51 -5.14 -2.94
C VAL A 212 -14.42 -4.41 -2.15
N MET A 213 -13.32 -4.03 -2.81
CA MET A 213 -12.21 -3.32 -2.18
C MET A 213 -12.60 -1.91 -1.71
N ILE A 214 -13.38 -1.18 -2.51
CA ILE A 214 -13.89 0.14 -2.14
C ILE A 214 -14.84 0.01 -0.95
N LEU A 215 -15.79 -0.93 -0.99
CA LEU A 215 -16.73 -1.15 0.10
C LEU A 215 -16.02 -1.52 1.40
N TYR A 216 -15.03 -2.41 1.32
CA TYR A 216 -14.17 -2.78 2.43
C TYR A 216 -13.42 -1.57 3.02
N GLY A 217 -12.81 -0.74 2.17
CA GLY A 217 -12.14 0.49 2.60
C GLY A 217 -13.08 1.47 3.30
N VAL A 218 -14.29 1.67 2.78
CA VAL A 218 -15.30 2.54 3.39
C VAL A 218 -15.74 2.00 4.76
N LEU A 219 -16.02 0.70 4.88
CA LEU A 219 -16.40 0.08 6.15
C LEU A 219 -15.28 0.22 7.20
N ALA A 220 -14.03 -0.05 6.82
CA ALA A 220 -12.88 0.13 7.71
C ALA A 220 -12.75 1.59 8.18
N LEU A 221 -12.97 2.56 7.29
CA LEU A 221 -12.93 3.98 7.62
C LEU A 221 -14.04 4.39 8.60
N ILE A 222 -15.27 3.92 8.38
CA ILE A 222 -16.40 4.18 9.29
C ILE A 222 -16.08 3.66 10.70
N ILE A 223 -15.60 2.43 10.81
CA ILE A 223 -15.22 1.84 12.10
C ILE A 223 -14.08 2.65 12.74
N THR A 224 -13.10 3.09 11.94
CA THR A 224 -12.00 3.94 12.42
C THR A 224 -12.50 5.22 13.05
N PHE A 225 -13.47 5.91 12.42
CA PHE A 225 -14.06 7.13 12.97
C PHE A 225 -14.76 6.88 14.31
N VAL A 226 -15.51 5.78 14.42
CA VAL A 226 -16.18 5.40 15.66
C VAL A 226 -15.17 5.17 16.78
N ILE A 227 -14.08 4.44 16.50
CA ILE A 227 -13.05 4.11 17.49
C ILE A 227 -12.34 5.37 17.96
N ILE A 228 -11.87 6.22 17.04
CA ILE A 228 -11.10 7.42 17.38
C ILE A 228 -11.92 8.46 18.13
N ASN A 229 -13.20 8.58 17.83
CA ASN A 229 -14.08 9.50 18.57
C ASN A 229 -14.36 9.00 19.99
N LYS A 230 -14.35 7.69 20.23
CA LYS A 230 -14.50 7.10 21.58
C LYS A 230 -13.19 6.95 22.34
N LYS A 231 -12.05 7.01 21.65
CA LYS A 231 -10.74 6.82 22.26
C LYS A 231 -10.42 8.00 23.18
N ASN A 232 -10.09 7.72 24.43
CA ASN A 232 -9.55 8.73 25.34
C ASN A 232 -8.10 9.01 24.93
N ILE A 233 -7.84 10.23 24.48
CA ILE A 233 -6.53 10.75 24.07
C ILE A 233 -6.15 11.83 25.07
#